data_AF-A0A1Q7YFA4-F1
#
_entry.id   AF-A0A1Q7YFA4-F1
#
_cell.length_a   1.000
_cell.length_b   1.000
_cell.length_c   1.000
_cell.angle_alpha   90.00
_cell.angle_beta   90.00
_cell.angle_gamma   90.00
#
_symmetry.space_group_name_H-M   'P 1'
#
loop_
_entity.id
_entity.type
_entity.pdbx_description
1 polymer ?
#
loop_
_entity_poly.entity_id
_entity_poly.type
_entity_poly.pdbx_seq_one_letter_code
_entity_poly.pdbx_strand_id
1 'polypeptide(L)'
;MNKTVRSLFTIFTPAALLLSFAFNESRAATALSSKQARETIRHVGGSELSKGAVKVRSVQPASDGGVDVLAQVKLAFRLTRDDHDRWHIEEVRTGDRRWEDVGMIASALGIASTVDEGRARPDVSGELSPEHARALIADLLGVQLPSEAVRVNAVTALGKSAMVETQIELEFHLVNESGAWRVQKMRTAGNIWRDVDGVVNSINQQKIARARVEMQQIVRALDAFRRERGFYVEARDEGVLVDYLSPRYLKQVIRFDPWSRLYQYEGTREHFTLRSMGADGKPETADDIVMSSGS
;
A
#
# COMPACT_ATOMS: atom_id res chain seq x y z
N MET A 1 73.58 -20.69 -66.96
CA MET A 1 74.72 -19.80 -66.63
C MET A 1 74.10 -18.43 -66.34
N ASN A 2 74.06 -17.81 -65.16
CA ASN A 2 74.74 -17.89 -63.85
C ASN A 2 73.68 -17.74 -62.74
N LYS A 3 73.65 -18.62 -61.72
CA LYS A 3 74.09 -18.43 -60.31
C LYS A 3 73.55 -17.17 -59.60
N THR A 4 72.57 -17.34 -58.68
CA THR A 4 72.71 -17.35 -57.18
C THR A 4 72.88 -15.92 -56.62
N VAL A 5 72.08 -15.40 -55.68
CA VAL A 5 72.15 -15.62 -54.22
C VAL A 5 70.91 -15.05 -53.50
N ARG A 6 70.49 -15.77 -52.45
CA ARG A 6 69.48 -15.46 -51.41
C ARG A 6 69.87 -14.28 -50.51
N SER A 7 68.91 -13.53 -49.95
CA SER A 7 68.62 -13.55 -48.49
C SER A 7 67.59 -12.49 -48.07
N LEU A 8 66.80 -12.91 -47.08
CA LEU A 8 65.73 -12.25 -46.31
C LEU A 8 66.09 -10.88 -45.71
N PHE A 9 65.08 -10.01 -45.54
CA PHE A 9 64.72 -9.46 -44.22
C PHE A 9 63.26 -8.96 -44.19
N THR A 10 62.56 -9.40 -43.15
CA THR A 10 61.20 -9.07 -42.71
C THR A 10 61.09 -7.60 -42.26
N ILE A 11 59.95 -6.93 -42.48
CA ILE A 11 59.24 -6.09 -41.48
C ILE A 11 57.77 -5.94 -41.92
N PHE A 12 56.90 -6.23 -40.96
CA PHE A 12 55.45 -6.19 -40.98
C PHE A 12 55.02 -4.83 -40.39
N THR A 13 54.17 -4.05 -41.06
CA THR A 13 53.27 -3.11 -40.35
C THR A 13 52.05 -2.76 -41.22
N PRO A 14 50.80 -3.02 -40.76
CA PRO A 14 49.57 -2.53 -41.38
C PRO A 14 49.13 -1.21 -40.74
N ALA A 15 48.64 -0.27 -41.53
CA ALA A 15 48.03 0.97 -41.06
C ALA A 15 46.89 1.35 -42.02
N ALA A 16 45.71 1.80 -41.62
CA ALA A 16 44.99 1.78 -40.36
C ALA A 16 43.51 1.94 -40.76
N LEU A 17 42.64 1.04 -40.32
CA LEU A 17 41.20 1.16 -40.53
C LEU A 17 40.66 2.06 -39.42
N LEU A 18 40.28 3.29 -39.76
CA LEU A 18 39.60 4.22 -38.84
C LEU A 18 38.18 3.70 -38.56
N LEU A 19 38.05 2.86 -37.53
CA LEU A 19 36.78 2.57 -36.89
C LEU A 19 36.42 3.78 -36.03
N SER A 20 35.58 4.66 -36.58
CA SER A 20 34.91 5.71 -35.80
C SER A 20 33.96 5.04 -34.80
N PHE A 21 34.46 4.73 -33.62
CA PHE A 21 33.61 4.51 -32.45
C PHE A 21 32.93 5.83 -32.14
N ALA A 22 31.70 5.98 -32.63
CA ALA A 22 30.76 6.89 -32.02
C ALA A 22 30.59 6.41 -30.57
N PHE A 23 31.26 7.08 -29.64
CA PHE A 23 30.87 7.07 -28.24
C PHE A 23 29.48 7.66 -28.19
N ASN A 24 28.48 6.79 -28.34
CA ASN A 24 27.14 7.08 -27.92
C ASN A 24 27.27 7.24 -26.41
N GLU A 25 27.34 8.49 -25.94
CA GLU A 25 27.06 8.83 -24.56
C GLU A 25 25.60 8.47 -24.30
N SER A 26 25.32 7.17 -24.16
CA SER A 26 24.19 6.74 -23.38
C SER A 26 24.46 7.33 -22.00
N ARG A 27 23.75 8.41 -21.66
CA ARG A 27 23.54 8.80 -20.27
C ARG A 27 23.04 7.54 -19.59
N ALA A 28 23.96 6.81 -18.97
CA ALA A 28 23.63 5.69 -18.13
C ALA A 28 22.86 6.30 -16.95
N ALA A 29 21.54 6.40 -17.10
CA ALA A 29 20.64 6.52 -15.98
C ALA A 29 21.12 5.44 -15.00
N THR A 30 21.67 5.87 -13.86
CA THR A 30 22.37 5.00 -12.92
C THR A 30 21.49 3.78 -12.68
N ALA A 31 21.94 2.61 -13.17
CA ALA A 31 21.11 1.42 -13.19
C ALA A 31 20.57 1.15 -11.77
N LEU A 32 19.25 1.03 -11.65
CA LEU A 32 18.59 0.82 -10.37
C LEU A 32 19.13 -0.45 -9.71
N SER A 33 19.80 -0.33 -8.56
CA SER A 33 20.26 -1.51 -7.83
C SER A 33 19.10 -2.24 -7.15
N SER A 34 19.22 -3.55 -6.91
CA SER A 34 18.22 -4.31 -6.13
C SER A 34 18.00 -3.74 -4.73
N LYS A 35 19.02 -3.11 -4.13
CA LYS A 35 18.92 -2.44 -2.84
C LYS A 35 18.03 -1.19 -2.92
N GLN A 36 18.22 -0.36 -3.94
CA GLN A 36 17.39 0.82 -4.19
C GLN A 36 15.97 0.40 -4.53
N ALA A 37 15.79 -0.57 -5.44
CA ALA A 37 14.47 -1.10 -5.80
C ALA A 37 13.70 -1.60 -4.57
N ARG A 38 14.36 -2.39 -3.71
CA ARG A 38 13.78 -2.87 -2.45
C ARG A 38 13.35 -1.71 -1.56
N GLU A 39 14.20 -0.69 -1.41
CA GLU A 39 13.87 0.47 -0.57
C GLU A 39 12.68 1.25 -1.15
N THR A 40 12.67 1.52 -2.46
CA THR A 40 11.56 2.19 -3.13
C THR A 40 10.25 1.42 -2.98
N ILE A 41 10.25 0.10 -3.14
CA ILE A 41 9.05 -0.75 -3.02
C ILE A 41 8.54 -0.81 -1.57
N ARG A 42 9.42 -0.74 -0.56
CA ARG A 42 9.00 -0.75 0.86
C ARG A 42 8.09 0.42 1.23
N HIS A 43 8.17 1.51 0.47
CA HIS A 43 7.41 2.74 0.67
C HIS A 43 6.29 2.94 -0.34
N VAL A 44 5.96 1.90 -1.13
CA VAL A 44 4.95 1.99 -2.20
C VAL A 44 3.60 2.40 -1.62
N GLY A 45 2.97 3.42 -2.20
CA GLY A 45 1.66 3.91 -1.77
C GLY A 45 1.56 4.36 -0.31
N GLY A 46 2.65 4.89 0.26
CA GLY A 46 2.68 5.33 1.66
C GLY A 46 2.65 4.17 2.67
N SER A 47 2.94 2.95 2.22
CA SER A 47 3.25 1.83 3.10
C SER A 47 4.60 2.04 3.80
N GLU A 48 4.78 1.37 4.93
CA GLU A 48 6.08 1.30 5.60
C GLU A 48 6.38 -0.17 5.91
N LEU A 49 6.68 -0.92 4.85
CA LEU A 49 6.97 -2.34 4.98
C LEU A 49 8.31 -2.55 5.72
N SER A 50 8.37 -3.57 6.56
CA SER A 50 9.59 -3.92 7.29
C SER A 50 10.75 -4.22 6.33
N LYS A 51 12.00 -4.06 6.79
CA LYS A 51 13.21 -4.26 5.95
C LYS A 51 13.28 -5.65 5.29
N GLY A 52 12.69 -6.66 5.93
CA GLY A 52 12.65 -8.04 5.46
C GLY A 52 11.38 -8.44 4.70
N ALA A 53 10.44 -7.50 4.51
CA ALA A 53 9.18 -7.77 3.83
C ALA A 53 9.33 -7.86 2.31
N VAL A 54 10.31 -7.17 1.73
CA VAL A 54 10.50 -7.12 0.27
C VAL A 54 11.78 -7.86 -0.13
N LYS A 55 11.64 -8.87 -1.00
CA LYS A 55 12.75 -9.59 -1.61
C LYS A 55 12.71 -9.42 -3.13
N VAL A 56 13.62 -8.60 -3.65
CA VAL A 56 13.80 -8.40 -5.10
C VAL A 56 14.34 -9.69 -5.73
N ARG A 57 13.68 -10.15 -6.80
CA ARG A 57 14.03 -11.35 -7.57
C ARG A 57 14.76 -10.99 -8.85
N SER A 58 14.28 -9.99 -9.57
CA SER A 58 14.92 -9.48 -10.78
C SER A 58 14.70 -7.97 -10.91
N VAL A 59 15.59 -7.34 -11.65
CA VAL A 59 15.54 -5.93 -12.05
C VAL A 59 15.89 -5.90 -13.52
N GLN A 60 15.00 -5.39 -14.35
CA GLN A 60 15.16 -5.37 -15.81
C GLN A 60 14.83 -3.99 -16.36
N PRO A 61 15.60 -3.47 -17.32
CA PRO A 61 15.25 -2.22 -17.97
C PRO A 61 13.93 -2.39 -18.73
N ALA A 62 13.03 -1.42 -18.60
CA ALA A 62 11.80 -1.35 -19.37
C ALA A 62 12.01 -0.60 -20.69
N SER A 63 11.11 -0.79 -21.65
CA SER A 63 11.22 -0.18 -22.99
C SER A 63 10.98 1.33 -23.01
N ASP A 64 10.34 1.87 -21.99
CA ASP A 64 10.00 3.29 -21.84
C ASP A 64 11.03 4.08 -21.01
N GLY A 65 12.18 3.47 -20.71
CA GLY A 65 13.23 4.09 -19.89
C GLY A 65 13.02 3.91 -18.39
N GLY A 66 11.94 3.24 -17.97
CA GLY A 66 11.76 2.78 -16.60
C GLY A 66 12.51 1.48 -16.29
N VAL A 67 12.18 0.88 -15.16
CA VAL A 67 12.74 -0.39 -14.68
C VAL A 67 11.63 -1.27 -14.12
N ASP A 68 11.52 -2.48 -14.66
CA ASP A 68 10.61 -3.50 -14.15
C ASP A 68 11.32 -4.34 -13.07
N VAL A 69 10.65 -4.50 -11.93
CA VAL A 69 11.17 -5.20 -10.76
C VAL A 69 10.20 -6.29 -10.36
N LEU A 70 10.63 -7.54 -10.45
CA LEU A 70 9.93 -8.67 -9.85
C LEU A 70 10.36 -8.79 -8.39
N ALA A 71 9.42 -8.77 -7.46
CA ALA A 71 9.69 -8.88 -6.03
C ALA A 71 8.67 -9.78 -5.33
N GLN A 72 9.14 -10.43 -4.27
CA GLN A 72 8.27 -11.11 -3.32
C GLN A 72 8.04 -10.21 -2.11
N VAL A 73 6.78 -9.97 -1.81
CA VAL A 73 6.34 -9.10 -0.72
C VAL A 73 5.64 -9.94 0.33
N LYS A 74 6.11 -9.84 1.57
CA LYS A 74 5.47 -10.46 2.72
C LYS A 74 4.32 -9.57 3.18
N LEU A 75 3.13 -10.13 3.22
CA LEU A 75 1.93 -9.46 3.73
C LEU A 75 1.26 -10.36 4.75
N ALA A 76 0.59 -9.72 5.72
CA ALA A 76 -0.26 -10.42 6.67
C ALA A 76 -1.71 -10.00 6.44
N PHE A 77 -2.63 -10.95 6.59
CA PHE A 77 -4.06 -10.74 6.41
C PHE A 77 -4.79 -11.16 7.67
N ARG A 78 -5.79 -10.36 8.08
CA ARG A 78 -6.76 -10.75 9.08
C ARG A 78 -7.99 -11.28 8.35
N LEU A 79 -8.35 -12.53 8.65
CA LEU A 79 -9.55 -13.16 8.14
C LEU A 79 -10.56 -13.29 9.27
N THR A 80 -11.83 -13.21 8.92
CA THR A 80 -12.96 -13.39 9.83
C THR A 80 -13.95 -14.38 9.27
N ARG A 81 -14.59 -15.12 10.18
CA ARG A 81 -15.62 -16.10 9.88
C ARG A 81 -16.98 -15.51 10.21
N ASP A 82 -17.86 -15.48 9.21
CA ASP A 82 -19.23 -14.99 9.37
C ASP A 82 -20.12 -16.00 10.13
N ASP A 83 -21.39 -15.65 10.33
CA ASP A 83 -22.36 -16.51 11.02
C ASP A 83 -22.81 -17.71 10.18
N HIS A 84 -22.47 -17.74 8.88
CA HIS A 84 -22.67 -18.87 7.99
C HIS A 84 -21.42 -19.75 7.90
N ASP A 85 -20.47 -19.58 8.84
CA ASP A 85 -19.21 -20.32 8.92
C ASP A 85 -18.24 -20.05 7.76
N ARG A 86 -18.41 -18.95 7.01
CA ARG A 86 -17.59 -18.62 5.85
C ARG A 86 -16.49 -17.64 6.17
N TRP A 87 -15.28 -17.97 5.75
CA TRP A 87 -14.12 -17.10 5.88
C TRP A 87 -14.08 -16.02 4.80
N HIS A 88 -13.74 -14.81 5.19
CA HIS A 88 -13.43 -13.70 4.30
C HIS A 88 -12.24 -12.91 4.82
N ILE A 89 -11.55 -12.22 3.90
CA ILE A 89 -10.45 -11.32 4.26
C ILE A 89 -11.06 -10.00 4.71
N GLU A 90 -10.78 -9.63 5.96
CA GLU A 90 -11.26 -8.39 6.56
C GLU A 90 -10.22 -7.28 6.37
N GLU A 91 -8.96 -7.57 6.68
CA GLU A 91 -7.89 -6.57 6.66
C GLU A 91 -6.59 -7.12 6.06
N VAL A 92 -5.80 -6.21 5.51
CA VAL A 92 -4.41 -6.45 5.08
C VAL A 92 -3.46 -5.53 5.82
N ARG A 93 -2.32 -6.05 6.24
CA ARG A 93 -1.27 -5.28 6.91
C ARG A 93 -0.34 -4.64 5.88
N THR A 94 -0.35 -3.30 5.83
CA THR A 94 0.44 -2.49 4.88
C THR A 94 1.62 -1.78 5.53
N GLY A 95 1.92 -2.07 6.80
CA GLY A 95 3.10 -1.57 7.49
C GLY A 95 3.36 -2.28 8.80
N ASP A 96 4.35 -1.81 9.56
CA ASP A 96 4.77 -2.47 10.79
C ASP A 96 3.64 -2.56 11.83
N ARG A 97 2.60 -1.72 11.80
CA ARG A 97 1.41 -1.85 12.65
C ARG A 97 0.10 -1.41 11.98
N ARG A 98 0.14 -1.16 10.67
CA ARG A 98 -0.98 -0.55 9.93
C ARG A 98 -1.82 -1.63 9.27
N TRP A 99 -3.08 -1.71 9.65
CA TRP A 99 -4.09 -2.58 9.06
C TRP A 99 -5.03 -1.76 8.19
N GLU A 100 -5.33 -2.27 7.01
CA GLU A 100 -6.22 -1.63 6.04
C GLU A 100 -7.41 -2.54 5.77
N ASP A 101 -8.60 -1.96 5.88
CA ASP A 101 -9.86 -2.65 5.60
C ASP A 101 -9.97 -2.99 4.10
N VAL A 102 -10.15 -4.27 3.79
CA VAL A 102 -10.21 -4.74 2.41
C VAL A 102 -11.49 -4.28 1.72
N GLY A 103 -12.61 -4.15 2.44
CA GLY A 103 -13.86 -3.62 1.89
C GLY A 103 -13.74 -2.16 1.46
N MET A 104 -13.02 -1.34 2.24
CA MET A 104 -12.68 0.04 1.91
C MET A 104 -11.82 0.10 0.65
N ILE A 105 -10.77 -0.73 0.55
CA ILE A 105 -9.92 -0.80 -0.64
C ILE A 105 -10.76 -1.24 -1.85
N ALA A 106 -11.63 -2.23 -1.71
CA ALA A 106 -12.54 -2.66 -2.77
C ALA A 106 -13.44 -1.52 -3.27
N SER A 107 -13.98 -0.74 -2.34
CA SER A 107 -14.84 0.40 -2.63
C SER A 107 -14.06 1.52 -3.33
N ALA A 108 -12.85 1.81 -2.85
CA ALA A 108 -11.94 2.77 -3.48
C ALA A 108 -11.63 2.41 -4.94
N LEU A 109 -11.43 1.13 -5.21
CA LEU A 109 -11.14 0.63 -6.55
C LEU A 109 -12.38 0.45 -7.43
N GLY A 110 -13.58 0.75 -6.92
CA GLY A 110 -14.84 0.52 -7.64
C GLY A 110 -15.16 -0.96 -7.87
N ILE A 111 -14.52 -1.85 -7.12
CA ILE A 111 -14.68 -3.31 -7.21
C ILE A 111 -15.89 -3.76 -6.38
N ALA A 112 -16.19 -3.02 -5.31
CA ALA A 112 -17.40 -3.22 -4.52
C ALA A 112 -18.60 -2.58 -5.23
N SER A 113 -19.12 -3.26 -6.26
CA SER A 113 -20.52 -3.21 -6.72
C SER A 113 -20.75 -3.97 -8.03
N THR A 114 -19.71 -4.34 -8.77
CA THR A 114 -19.83 -5.39 -9.80
C THR A 114 -19.59 -6.73 -9.15
N VAL A 115 -20.48 -7.13 -8.23
CA VAL A 115 -20.78 -8.55 -8.10
C VAL A 115 -21.40 -8.91 -9.44
N ASP A 116 -20.56 -9.30 -10.38
CA ASP A 116 -20.98 -10.09 -11.51
C ASP A 116 -21.70 -11.30 -10.90
N GLU A 117 -23.02 -11.33 -11.01
CA GLU A 117 -23.90 -12.37 -10.46
C GLU A 117 -23.54 -13.78 -10.97
N GLY A 118 -22.57 -13.89 -11.89
CA GLY A 118 -21.98 -15.14 -12.37
C GLY A 118 -20.66 -15.58 -11.70
N ARG A 119 -20.00 -14.79 -10.84
CA ARG A 119 -18.69 -15.17 -10.26
C ARG A 119 -18.81 -15.63 -8.80
N ALA A 120 -18.72 -16.93 -8.58
CA ALA A 120 -18.64 -17.52 -7.24
C ALA A 120 -17.30 -17.15 -6.58
N ARG A 121 -17.35 -16.40 -5.48
CA ARG A 121 -16.21 -16.32 -4.54
C ARG A 121 -15.91 -17.72 -4.02
N PRO A 122 -14.65 -18.03 -3.65
CA PRO A 122 -14.34 -19.27 -2.96
C PRO A 122 -15.22 -19.40 -1.72
N ASP A 123 -16.13 -20.37 -1.71
CA ASP A 123 -16.93 -20.68 -0.53
C ASP A 123 -16.08 -21.52 0.42
N VAL A 124 -15.44 -20.81 1.35
CA VAL A 124 -14.54 -21.41 2.34
C VAL A 124 -15.28 -21.51 3.66
N SER A 125 -16.03 -22.61 3.83
CA SER A 125 -16.65 -22.99 5.10
C SER A 125 -15.73 -23.90 5.93
N GLY A 126 -15.89 -23.91 7.26
CA GLY A 126 -15.18 -24.83 8.14
C GLY A 126 -13.78 -24.37 8.58
N GLU A 127 -12.86 -25.31 8.76
CA GLU A 127 -11.50 -25.01 9.24
C GLU A 127 -10.68 -24.27 8.16
N LEU A 128 -9.97 -23.21 8.58
CA LEU A 128 -9.14 -22.42 7.69
C LEU A 128 -7.78 -23.12 7.46
N SER A 129 -7.72 -23.93 6.41
CA SER A 129 -6.46 -24.53 5.95
C SER A 129 -5.57 -23.50 5.22
N PRO A 130 -4.25 -23.73 5.10
CA PRO A 130 -3.40 -22.91 4.25
C PRO A 130 -3.84 -22.84 2.79
N GLU A 131 -4.45 -23.91 2.26
CA GLU A 131 -4.99 -23.94 0.90
C GLU A 131 -6.22 -23.04 0.75
N HIS A 132 -7.14 -23.11 1.72
CA HIS A 132 -8.30 -22.24 1.79
C HIS A 132 -7.91 -20.75 1.91
N ALA A 133 -6.95 -20.45 2.80
CA ALA A 133 -6.42 -19.09 2.94
C ALA A 133 -5.77 -18.58 1.65
N ARG A 134 -5.00 -19.44 0.97
CA ARG A 134 -4.37 -19.14 -0.33
C ARG A 134 -5.43 -18.84 -1.39
N ALA A 135 -6.51 -19.61 -1.46
CA ALA A 135 -7.60 -19.39 -2.41
C ALA A 135 -8.30 -18.03 -2.19
N LEU A 136 -8.59 -17.68 -0.94
CA LEU A 136 -9.18 -16.38 -0.60
C LEU A 136 -8.27 -15.22 -0.99
N ILE A 137 -6.97 -15.32 -0.70
CA ILE A 137 -5.99 -14.26 -1.00
C ILE A 137 -5.74 -14.16 -2.51
N ALA A 138 -5.77 -15.29 -3.22
CA ALA A 138 -5.62 -15.31 -4.67
C ALA A 138 -6.83 -14.73 -5.42
N ASP A 139 -8.00 -14.62 -4.78
CA ASP A 139 -9.19 -13.94 -5.32
C ASP A 139 -9.40 -12.53 -4.72
N LEU A 140 -8.42 -12.03 -3.98
CA LEU A 140 -8.52 -10.76 -3.28
C LEU A 140 -8.86 -9.62 -4.25
N LEU A 141 -9.99 -8.95 -3.98
CA LEU A 141 -10.48 -7.80 -4.77
C LEU A 141 -10.73 -8.15 -6.25
N GLY A 142 -11.10 -9.39 -6.57
CA GLY A 142 -11.33 -9.81 -7.95
C GLY A 142 -10.07 -9.81 -8.83
N VAL A 143 -8.90 -9.56 -8.24
CA VAL A 143 -7.60 -9.75 -8.86
C VAL A 143 -7.27 -11.22 -8.74
N GLN A 144 -7.40 -11.96 -9.83
CA GLN A 144 -7.00 -13.36 -9.85
C GLN A 144 -5.48 -13.42 -9.85
N LEU A 145 -4.92 -13.80 -8.70
CA LEU A 145 -3.54 -14.19 -8.61
C LEU A 145 -3.44 -15.65 -9.06
N PRO A 146 -2.42 -15.99 -9.85
CA PRO A 146 -2.06 -17.39 -9.98
C PRO A 146 -1.80 -17.94 -8.59
N SER A 147 -2.30 -19.14 -8.36
CA SER A 147 -2.24 -19.84 -7.08
C SER A 147 -0.81 -20.00 -6.56
N GLU A 148 0.16 -20.06 -7.46
CA GLU A 148 1.61 -20.14 -7.23
C GLU A 148 2.26 -18.79 -6.88
N ALA A 149 1.62 -17.68 -7.24
CA ALA A 149 2.08 -16.34 -6.87
C ALA A 149 1.81 -16.02 -5.40
N VAL A 150 0.97 -16.82 -4.72
CA VAL A 150 0.64 -16.69 -3.30
C VAL A 150 1.15 -17.89 -2.53
N ARG A 151 2.15 -17.66 -1.67
CA ARG A 151 2.63 -18.66 -0.71
C ARG A 151 2.14 -18.31 0.69
N VAL A 152 1.34 -19.19 1.29
CA VAL A 152 0.97 -19.09 2.71
C VAL A 152 2.09 -19.67 3.56
N ASN A 153 2.62 -18.86 4.48
CA ASN A 153 3.70 -19.25 5.39
C ASN A 153 3.14 -19.77 6.73
N ALA A 154 2.09 -19.13 7.23
CA ALA A 154 1.46 -19.47 8.49
C ALA A 154 -0.02 -19.10 8.48
N VAL A 155 -0.82 -19.91 9.18
CA VAL A 155 -2.21 -19.62 9.53
C VAL A 155 -2.31 -19.77 11.05
N THR A 156 -2.83 -18.76 11.73
CA THR A 156 -3.07 -18.77 13.17
C THR A 156 -4.51 -18.39 13.44
N ALA A 157 -5.35 -19.38 13.70
CA ALA A 157 -6.77 -19.18 13.97
C ALA A 157 -7.04 -19.01 15.48
N LEU A 158 -7.95 -18.10 15.81
CA LEU A 158 -8.48 -17.87 17.15
C LEU A 158 -9.99 -17.59 17.05
N GLY A 159 -10.80 -18.64 17.26
CA GLY A 159 -12.25 -18.55 17.26
C GLY A 159 -12.84 -18.24 15.87
N LYS A 160 -13.40 -17.04 15.69
CA LYS A 160 -13.93 -16.53 14.41
C LYS A 160 -12.94 -15.64 13.66
N SER A 161 -11.70 -15.50 14.14
CA SER A 161 -10.67 -14.71 13.49
C SER A 161 -9.44 -15.56 13.18
N ALA A 162 -8.69 -15.21 12.15
CA ALA A 162 -7.43 -15.83 11.82
C ALA A 162 -6.43 -14.82 11.28
N MET A 163 -5.16 -15.03 11.60
CA MET A 163 -4.02 -14.33 11.02
C MET A 163 -3.37 -15.21 9.97
N VAL A 164 -3.17 -14.69 8.76
CA VAL A 164 -2.50 -15.41 7.67
C VAL A 164 -1.29 -14.62 7.21
N GLU A 165 -0.10 -15.22 7.33
CA GLU A 165 1.13 -14.64 6.81
C GLU A 165 1.46 -15.22 5.44
N THR A 166 1.76 -14.36 4.47
CA THR A 166 1.94 -14.73 3.07
C THR A 166 3.22 -14.17 2.48
N GLN A 167 3.64 -14.74 1.36
CA GLN A 167 4.55 -14.13 0.39
C GLN A 167 3.81 -14.06 -0.94
N ILE A 168 3.68 -12.86 -1.49
CA ILE A 168 3.03 -12.60 -2.77
C ILE A 168 4.07 -12.11 -3.76
N GLU A 169 4.09 -12.70 -4.95
CA GLU A 169 4.92 -12.22 -6.05
C GLU A 169 4.23 -11.07 -6.79
N LEU A 170 4.92 -9.94 -6.87
CA LEU A 170 4.45 -8.68 -7.44
C LEU A 170 5.48 -8.14 -8.41
N GLU A 171 5.00 -7.50 -9.47
CA GLU A 171 5.83 -6.77 -10.42
C GLU A 171 5.57 -5.28 -10.29
N PHE A 172 6.67 -4.52 -10.27
CA PHE A 172 6.64 -3.08 -10.10
C PHE A 172 7.36 -2.42 -11.26
N HIS A 173 6.75 -1.38 -11.81
CA HIS A 173 7.36 -0.52 -12.80
C HIS A 173 7.82 0.76 -12.11
N LEU A 174 9.13 0.97 -12.08
CA LEU A 174 9.77 2.09 -11.41
C LEU A 174 10.29 3.09 -12.45
N VAL A 175 10.09 4.38 -12.16
CA VAL A 175 10.60 5.49 -12.97
C VAL A 175 11.51 6.36 -12.12
N ASN A 176 12.54 6.93 -12.75
CA ASN A 176 13.38 7.93 -12.11
C ASN A 176 12.85 9.31 -12.46
N GLU A 177 12.32 10.02 -11.46
CA GLU A 177 11.85 11.38 -11.61
C GLU A 177 12.75 12.30 -10.79
N SER A 178 13.39 13.25 -11.46
CA SER A 178 14.27 14.25 -10.83
C SER A 178 15.37 13.64 -9.95
N GLY A 179 15.90 12.47 -10.33
CA GLY A 179 16.95 11.78 -9.57
C GLY A 179 16.44 10.83 -8.49
N ALA A 180 15.13 10.76 -8.24
CA ALA A 180 14.52 9.87 -7.26
C ALA A 180 13.72 8.75 -7.96
N TRP A 181 13.96 7.50 -7.53
CA TRP A 181 13.18 6.36 -8.01
C TRP A 181 11.86 6.26 -7.26
N ARG A 182 10.77 6.11 -7.99
CA ARG A 182 9.44 5.83 -7.44
C ARG A 182 8.77 4.68 -8.17
N VAL A 183 7.85 4.00 -7.50
CA VAL A 183 6.96 3.05 -8.15
C VAL A 183 5.87 3.84 -8.86
N GLN A 184 5.74 3.69 -10.18
CA GLN A 184 4.66 4.27 -10.96
C GLN A 184 3.51 3.28 -11.12
N LYS A 185 3.82 2.03 -11.49
CA LYS A 185 2.81 1.00 -11.73
C LYS A 185 3.14 -0.27 -10.95
N MET A 186 2.10 -1.04 -10.66
CA MET A 186 2.24 -2.40 -10.12
C MET A 186 1.28 -3.36 -10.82
N ARG A 187 1.66 -4.62 -10.90
CA ARG A 187 0.78 -5.71 -11.32
C ARG A 187 1.08 -6.97 -10.53
N THR A 188 0.15 -7.91 -10.61
CA THR A 188 0.30 -9.25 -10.08
C THR A 188 0.39 -10.23 -11.23
N ALA A 189 1.46 -11.03 -11.27
CA ALA A 189 1.71 -12.16 -12.17
C ALA A 189 0.85 -12.22 -13.47
N GLY A 190 1.20 -11.37 -14.44
CA GLY A 190 0.55 -11.34 -15.77
C GLY A 190 -0.71 -10.49 -15.91
N ASN A 191 -1.23 -9.90 -14.83
CA ASN A 191 -2.36 -8.98 -14.89
C ASN A 191 -1.99 -7.60 -15.46
N ILE A 192 -3.00 -6.76 -15.65
CA ILE A 192 -2.89 -5.39 -16.16
C ILE A 192 -2.07 -4.52 -15.18
N TRP A 193 -1.13 -3.74 -15.71
CA TRP A 193 -0.44 -2.69 -14.96
C TRP A 193 -1.43 -1.67 -14.40
N ARG A 194 -1.37 -1.45 -13.08
CA ARG A 194 -2.18 -0.45 -12.38
C ARG A 194 -1.30 0.70 -11.93
N ASP A 195 -1.75 1.92 -12.18
CA ASP A 195 -1.12 3.13 -11.66
C ASP A 195 -1.24 3.18 -10.13
N VAL A 196 -0.11 3.27 -9.44
CA VAL A 196 -0.08 3.22 -7.97
C VAL A 196 -0.67 4.49 -7.38
N ASP A 197 -0.38 5.65 -7.96
CA ASP A 197 -0.88 6.94 -7.45
C ASP A 197 -2.41 7.00 -7.53
N GLY A 198 -2.99 6.53 -8.64
CA GLY A 198 -4.43 6.40 -8.81
C GLY A 198 -5.08 5.52 -7.74
N VAL A 199 -4.50 4.35 -7.46
CA VAL A 199 -4.98 3.45 -6.40
C VAL A 199 -4.91 4.12 -5.02
N VAL A 200 -3.79 4.75 -4.70
CA VAL A 200 -3.57 5.43 -3.41
C VAL A 200 -4.51 6.61 -3.24
N ASN A 201 -4.71 7.40 -4.28
CA ASN A 201 -5.63 8.53 -4.29
C ASN A 201 -7.08 8.07 -4.04
N SER A 202 -7.52 7.00 -4.70
CA SER A 202 -8.84 6.44 -4.45
C SER A 202 -9.01 5.95 -3.01
N ILE A 203 -8.00 5.28 -2.44
CA ILE A 203 -8.03 4.85 -1.04
C ILE A 203 -8.09 6.07 -0.11
N ASN A 204 -7.27 7.09 -0.37
CA ASN A 204 -7.28 8.33 0.42
C ASN A 204 -8.63 9.05 0.36
N GLN A 205 -9.33 9.06 -0.78
CA GLN A 205 -10.68 9.61 -0.86
C GLN A 205 -11.67 8.87 0.05
N GLN A 206 -11.61 7.53 0.10
CA GLN A 206 -12.44 6.75 1.01
C GLN A 206 -12.08 7.03 2.48
N LYS A 207 -10.80 7.19 2.79
CA LYS A 207 -10.33 7.57 4.13
C LYS A 207 -10.83 8.95 4.55
N ILE A 208 -10.76 9.94 3.67
CA ILE A 208 -11.31 11.28 3.94
C ILE A 208 -12.81 11.20 4.21
N ALA A 209 -13.55 10.45 3.39
CA ALA A 209 -14.99 10.27 3.57
C ALA A 209 -15.32 9.61 4.92
N ARG A 210 -14.59 8.55 5.28
CA ARG A 210 -14.74 7.86 6.56
C ARG A 210 -14.41 8.76 7.75
N ALA A 211 -13.30 9.50 7.70
CA ALA A 211 -12.90 10.43 8.74
C ALA A 211 -13.98 11.49 9.00
N ARG A 212 -14.58 12.04 7.94
CA ARG A 212 -15.70 12.99 8.07
C ARG A 212 -16.91 12.37 8.77
N VAL A 213 -17.27 11.13 8.44
CA VAL A 213 -18.40 10.44 9.09
C VAL A 213 -18.13 10.22 10.57
N GLU A 214 -16.94 9.74 10.91
CA GLU A 214 -16.49 9.51 12.30
C GLU A 214 -16.44 10.81 13.11
N MET A 215 -15.83 11.86 12.56
CA MET A 215 -15.81 13.18 13.20
C MET A 215 -17.21 13.75 13.40
N GLN A 216 -18.12 13.60 12.44
CA GLN A 216 -19.52 14.00 12.63
C GLN A 216 -20.23 13.22 13.75
N GLN A 217 -19.89 11.96 13.98
CA GLN A 217 -20.41 11.20 15.13
C GLN A 217 -19.92 11.79 16.45
N ILE A 218 -18.63 12.16 16.53
CA ILE A 218 -18.04 12.84 17.69
C ILE A 218 -18.71 14.21 17.91
N VAL A 219 -18.90 15.01 16.86
CA VAL A 219 -19.59 16.32 16.94
C VAL A 219 -21.02 16.17 17.47
N ARG A 220 -21.79 15.20 16.95
CA ARG A 220 -23.15 14.93 17.45
C ARG A 220 -23.16 14.54 18.92
N ALA A 221 -22.16 13.77 19.37
CA ALA A 221 -21.99 13.40 20.77
C ALA A 221 -21.63 14.62 21.64
N LEU A 222 -20.73 15.48 21.18
CA LEU A 222 -20.38 16.76 21.83
C LEU A 222 -21.60 17.69 21.97
N ASP A 223 -22.42 17.81 20.94
CA ASP A 223 -23.64 18.63 21.01
C ASP A 223 -24.68 18.04 21.96
N ALA A 224 -24.82 16.71 22.00
CA ALA A 224 -25.69 16.04 22.97
C ALA A 224 -25.19 16.26 24.41
N PHE A 225 -23.88 16.14 24.63
CA PHE A 225 -23.24 16.44 25.91
C PHE A 225 -23.52 17.89 26.33
N ARG A 226 -23.31 18.86 25.43
CA ARG A 226 -23.55 20.29 25.70
C ARG A 226 -25.01 20.58 26.00
N ARG A 227 -25.96 19.99 25.26
CA ARG A 227 -27.40 20.18 25.53
C ARG A 227 -27.78 19.73 26.95
N GLU A 228 -27.13 18.69 27.47
CA GLU A 228 -27.42 18.18 28.81
C GLU A 228 -26.62 18.89 29.91
N ARG A 229 -25.35 19.22 29.67
CA ARG A 229 -24.42 19.75 30.68
C ARG A 229 -24.28 21.27 30.66
N GLY A 230 -24.66 21.92 29.56
CA GLY A 230 -24.55 23.36 29.35
C GLY A 230 -23.20 23.85 28.81
N PHE A 231 -22.22 22.96 28.58
CA PHE A 231 -20.88 23.31 28.10
C PHE A 231 -20.29 22.15 27.26
N TYR A 232 -19.29 22.43 26.40
CA TYR A 232 -18.48 21.38 25.75
C TYR A 232 -17.37 20.89 26.68
N VAL A 233 -16.82 19.70 26.41
CA VAL A 233 -15.73 19.11 27.21
C VAL A 233 -14.50 20.02 27.18
N GLU A 234 -14.06 20.51 28.33
CA GLU A 234 -12.87 21.36 28.42
C GLU A 234 -11.62 20.48 28.53
N ALA A 235 -11.00 20.18 27.39
CA ALA A 235 -9.83 19.33 27.30
C ALA A 235 -9.00 19.65 26.04
N ARG A 236 -7.72 19.27 26.06
CA ARG A 236 -6.84 19.23 24.88
C ARG A 236 -6.40 17.82 24.54
N ASP A 237 -7.08 16.83 25.12
CA ASP A 237 -6.73 15.42 25.06
C ASP A 237 -7.93 14.61 24.56
N GLU A 238 -7.69 13.79 23.55
CA GLU A 238 -8.72 12.94 22.93
C GLU A 238 -9.16 11.81 23.85
N GLY A 239 -8.25 11.25 24.66
CA GLY A 239 -8.60 10.22 25.63
C GLY A 239 -9.61 10.74 26.64
N VAL A 240 -9.37 11.94 27.17
CA VAL A 240 -10.32 12.64 28.06
C VAL A 240 -11.65 12.87 27.37
N LEU A 241 -11.65 13.35 26.12
CA LEU A 241 -12.88 13.54 25.35
C LEU A 241 -13.72 12.25 25.30
N VAL A 242 -13.10 11.13 24.94
CA VAL A 242 -13.80 9.85 24.83
C VAL A 242 -14.36 9.37 26.16
N ASP A 243 -13.65 9.59 27.27
CA ASP A 243 -14.11 9.20 28.60
C ASP A 243 -15.37 9.99 29.03
N TYR A 244 -15.53 11.23 28.58
CA TYR A 244 -16.75 12.01 28.81
C TYR A 244 -17.91 11.62 27.89
N LEU A 245 -17.62 11.21 26.65
CA LEU A 245 -18.64 10.91 25.64
C LEU A 245 -19.13 9.47 25.69
N SER A 246 -18.25 8.51 25.98
CA SER A 246 -18.55 7.08 25.93
C SER A 246 -19.05 6.55 27.29
N PRO A 247 -19.96 5.57 27.33
CA PRO A 247 -20.75 5.05 26.20
C PRO A 247 -22.03 5.86 25.94
N ARG A 248 -22.31 6.87 26.78
CA ARG A 248 -23.63 7.52 26.86
C ARG A 248 -24.00 8.33 25.60
N TYR A 249 -23.06 9.13 25.10
CA TYR A 249 -23.25 10.00 23.93
C TYR A 249 -22.61 9.42 22.67
N LEU A 250 -21.56 8.61 22.85
CA LEU A 250 -20.84 7.93 21.77
C LEU A 250 -20.84 6.41 22.01
N LYS A 251 -21.60 5.66 21.18
CA LYS A 251 -21.80 4.21 21.36
C LYS A 251 -20.58 3.36 21.02
N GLN A 252 -19.71 3.88 20.16
CA GLN A 252 -18.49 3.21 19.71
C GLN A 252 -17.31 4.12 19.99
N VAL A 253 -16.24 3.55 20.54
CA VAL A 253 -15.03 4.33 20.83
C VAL A 253 -14.32 4.67 19.52
N ILE A 254 -14.24 5.96 19.19
CA ILE A 254 -13.56 6.49 18.01
C ILE A 254 -12.40 7.35 18.49
N ARG A 255 -11.17 6.83 18.38
CA ARG A 255 -9.95 7.54 18.80
C ARG A 255 -9.01 7.87 17.67
N PHE A 256 -8.91 6.94 16.72
CA PHE A 256 -7.97 7.01 15.61
C PHE A 256 -8.70 7.38 14.33
N ASP A 257 -8.07 8.22 13.54
CA ASP A 257 -8.47 8.49 12.18
C ASP A 257 -8.13 7.30 11.24
N PRO A 258 -8.59 7.32 9.99
CA PRO A 258 -8.33 6.25 9.02
C PRO A 258 -6.86 6.09 8.58
N TRP A 259 -5.96 6.97 9.03
CA TRP A 259 -4.52 6.84 8.87
C TRP A 259 -3.84 6.38 10.17
N SER A 260 -4.62 5.89 11.13
CA SER A 260 -4.17 5.34 12.41
C SER A 260 -3.49 6.37 13.32
N ARG A 261 -3.87 7.65 13.21
CA ARG A 261 -3.41 8.74 14.09
C ARG A 261 -4.54 9.15 15.01
N LEU A 262 -4.22 9.61 16.23
CA LEU A 262 -5.26 10.12 17.13
C LEU A 262 -5.91 11.36 16.53
N TYR A 263 -7.24 11.45 16.62
CA TYR A 263 -7.91 12.72 16.38
C TYR A 263 -7.41 13.76 17.40
N GLN A 264 -7.23 14.99 16.96
CA GLN A 264 -6.88 16.09 17.86
C GLN A 264 -8.14 16.81 18.30
N TYR A 265 -8.29 16.98 19.61
CA TYR A 265 -9.39 17.71 20.21
C TYR A 265 -8.89 18.87 21.04
N GLU A 266 -9.48 20.04 20.83
CA GLU A 266 -9.31 21.19 21.71
C GLU A 266 -10.69 21.78 22.02
N GLY A 267 -11.09 21.69 23.28
CA GLY A 267 -12.38 22.13 23.77
C GLY A 267 -12.25 23.16 24.89
N THR A 268 -13.16 24.12 24.88
CA THR A 268 -13.47 25.06 25.96
C THR A 268 -14.93 24.88 26.33
N ARG A 269 -15.44 25.63 27.32
CA ARG A 269 -16.86 25.56 27.68
C ARG A 269 -17.80 25.92 26.51
N GLU A 270 -17.36 26.79 25.60
CA GLU A 270 -18.21 27.37 24.54
C GLU A 270 -17.86 26.89 23.14
N HIS A 271 -16.59 26.53 22.91
CA HIS A 271 -16.08 26.16 21.61
C HIS A 271 -15.32 24.85 21.61
N PHE A 272 -15.31 24.17 20.47
CA PHE A 272 -14.39 23.06 20.24
C PHE A 272 -13.80 23.11 18.83
N THR A 273 -12.64 22.48 18.68
CA THR A 273 -12.03 22.09 17.41
C THR A 273 -11.70 20.60 17.46
N LEU A 274 -12.07 19.88 16.40
CA LEU A 274 -11.73 18.49 16.16
C LEU A 274 -10.98 18.40 14.83
N ARG A 275 -9.83 17.72 14.81
CA ARG A 275 -8.96 17.64 13.62
C ARG A 275 -8.45 16.21 13.37
N SER A 276 -8.39 15.83 12.10
CA SER A 276 -7.51 14.76 11.59
C SER A 276 -6.43 15.39 10.71
N MET A 277 -5.19 14.89 10.82
CA MET A 277 -4.02 15.37 10.06
C MET A 277 -3.93 14.81 8.63
N GLY A 278 -5.01 14.21 8.12
CA GLY A 278 -5.03 13.68 6.76
C GLY A 278 -4.01 12.58 6.48
N ALA A 279 -3.61 12.47 5.22
CA ALA A 279 -2.69 11.44 4.75
C ALA A 279 -1.24 11.72 5.14
N ASP A 280 -0.81 12.98 5.03
CA ASP A 280 0.59 13.36 5.26
C ASP A 280 0.98 13.36 6.76
N GLY A 281 -0.01 13.44 7.65
CA GLY A 281 0.19 13.39 9.09
C GLY A 281 0.87 14.64 9.65
N LYS A 282 0.85 15.74 8.91
CA LYS A 282 1.42 17.02 9.34
C LYS A 282 0.28 17.95 9.71
N PRO A 283 0.40 18.70 10.80
CA PRO A 283 -0.61 19.69 11.14
C PRO A 283 -0.57 20.85 10.14
N GLU A 284 -1.74 21.45 9.91
CA GLU A 284 -1.92 22.70 9.18
C GLU A 284 -1.59 22.61 7.68
N THR A 285 -1.86 21.44 7.09
CA THR A 285 -1.71 21.17 5.66
C THR A 285 -3.07 21.12 4.97
N ALA A 286 -3.06 21.02 3.64
CA ALA A 286 -4.26 21.07 2.82
C ALA A 286 -5.16 19.81 2.94
N ASP A 287 -4.62 18.71 3.46
CA ASP A 287 -5.35 17.45 3.67
C ASP A 287 -5.91 17.30 5.10
N ASP A 288 -5.69 18.28 5.97
CA ASP A 288 -6.33 18.34 7.28
C ASP A 288 -7.85 18.39 7.14
N ILE A 289 -8.53 17.62 7.99
CA ILE A 289 -9.98 17.66 8.14
C ILE A 289 -10.28 18.29 9.49
N VAL A 290 -10.91 19.46 9.48
CA VAL A 290 -11.23 20.22 10.69
C VAL A 290 -12.74 20.41 10.82
N MET A 291 -13.28 20.19 12.02
CA MET A 291 -14.65 20.52 12.40
C MET A 291 -14.62 21.36 13.68
N SER A 292 -15.46 22.38 13.75
CA SER A 292 -15.52 23.29 14.91
C SER A 292 -16.95 23.60 15.32
N SER A 293 -17.14 24.08 16.54
CA SER A 293 -18.49 24.48 16.97
C SER A 293 -19.01 25.63 16.10
N GLY A 294 -20.23 25.49 15.59
CA GLY A 294 -20.85 26.49 14.71
C GLY A 294 -20.47 26.40 13.23
N SER A 295 -19.77 25.34 12.81
CA SER A 295 -19.55 24.98 11.40
C SER A 295 -20.63 24.08 10.80
#